data_AF-A0AAE1L1C9-F1
#
_entry.id   AF-A0AAE1L1C9-F1
#
_cell.length_a   1.000
_cell.length_b   1.000
_cell.length_c   1.000
_cell.angle_alpha   90.00
_cell.angle_beta   90.00
_cell.angle_gamma   90.00
#
_symmetry.space_group_name_H-M   'P 1'
#
loop_
_entity.id
_entity.type
_entity.pdbx_description
1 polymer ?
#
loop_
_entity_poly.entity_id
_entity_poly.type
_entity_poly.pdbx_seq_one_letter_code
_entity_poly.pdbx_strand_id
1 'polypeptide(L)'
;MSSGDLLALVMGACLLVSEVRCLTQLTPLQFKKVTGTKLDSTSTANFSVEPLPLKASFDAYFGYWQNNPLMCPNGYYVYGFATWHDDYESSMDTDDTGVSGVELHCRSVEGSTQTVSYNMDYGANQKRATVTCSDNGPVNAYRFRINDEMGSDYDDEGMNDLRFFCRNTEEELVSYGPSRTDSVWSSTTTCPGGMVICGARVKIEDENSDNSCVNELLAFCCVM
;
A
#
# COMPACT_ATOMS: atom_id res chain seq x y z
N MET A 1 -57.34 -33.16 21.27
CA MET A 1 -56.87 -33.22 19.87
C MET A 1 -56.61 -31.79 19.46
N SER A 2 -55.39 -31.31 19.72
CA SER A 2 -54.30 -31.06 18.74
C SER A 2 -54.30 -29.57 18.34
N SER A 3 -53.44 -28.73 18.91
CA SER A 3 -52.04 -28.42 18.48
C SER A 3 -52.00 -27.46 17.28
N GLY A 4 -51.30 -26.33 17.42
CA GLY A 4 -50.95 -25.43 16.33
C GLY A 4 -50.54 -24.03 16.80
N ASP A 5 -49.25 -23.87 17.07
CA ASP A 5 -48.62 -22.72 17.73
C ASP A 5 -48.56 -21.42 16.91
N LEU A 6 -48.53 -20.32 17.67
CA LEU A 6 -48.08 -18.99 17.30
C LEU A 6 -46.63 -19.03 16.78
N LEU A 7 -46.37 -18.51 15.58
CA LEU A 7 -45.04 -18.04 15.21
C LEU A 7 -45.13 -16.62 14.65
N ALA A 8 -44.66 -15.66 15.45
CA ALA A 8 -44.44 -14.29 15.05
C ALA A 8 -43.29 -14.25 14.03
N LEU A 9 -43.59 -13.79 12.82
CA LEU A 9 -42.58 -13.51 11.81
C LEU A 9 -41.93 -12.17 12.15
N VAL A 10 -40.87 -12.20 12.96
CA VAL A 10 -39.90 -11.11 13.05
C VAL A 10 -39.10 -11.16 11.75
N MET A 11 -39.49 -10.37 10.76
CA MET A 11 -38.60 -10.06 9.63
C MET A 11 -37.49 -9.14 10.16
N GLY A 12 -36.45 -9.78 10.70
CA GLY A 12 -35.18 -9.13 10.95
C GLY A 12 -34.61 -8.69 9.60
N ALA A 13 -34.29 -7.40 9.49
CA ALA A 13 -33.42 -6.90 8.46
C ALA A 13 -32.08 -7.65 8.57
N CYS A 14 -31.84 -8.58 7.66
CA CYS A 14 -30.54 -9.20 7.52
C CYS A 14 -29.63 -8.15 6.88
N LEU A 15 -28.73 -7.62 7.70
CA LEU A 15 -27.61 -6.78 7.30
C LEU A 15 -26.82 -7.55 6.23
N LEU A 16 -26.88 -7.07 4.99
CA LEU A 16 -25.93 -7.44 3.95
C LEU A 16 -24.67 -6.61 4.22
N VAL A 17 -23.72 -7.20 4.96
CA VAL A 17 -22.34 -6.74 4.99
C VAL A 17 -21.70 -7.37 3.75
N SER A 18 -21.29 -6.56 2.76
CA SER A 18 -20.49 -7.06 1.65
C SER A 18 -19.08 -7.29 2.18
N GLU A 19 -18.65 -8.53 2.14
CA GLU A 19 -17.35 -8.99 2.64
C GLU A 19 -16.29 -8.70 1.57
N VAL A 20 -15.15 -8.15 1.99
CA VAL A 20 -13.95 -8.03 1.15
C VAL A 20 -13.32 -9.41 1.06
N ARG A 21 -13.33 -10.06 -0.10
CA ARG A 21 -12.79 -11.41 -0.24
C ARG A 21 -11.70 -11.44 -1.30
N CYS A 22 -10.44 -11.55 -0.87
CA CYS A 22 -9.37 -11.93 -1.78
C CYS A 22 -9.46 -13.43 -2.06
N LEU A 23 -10.26 -13.86 -3.06
CA LEU A 23 -10.56 -15.28 -3.31
C LEU A 23 -9.67 -15.94 -4.38
N THR A 24 -9.24 -17.15 -4.02
CA THR A 24 -8.46 -18.17 -4.74
C THR A 24 -9.00 -18.57 -6.12
N GLN A 25 -8.18 -18.62 -7.18
CA GLN A 25 -8.19 -19.71 -8.19
C GLN A 25 -6.84 -19.86 -8.91
N LEU A 26 -6.19 -21.01 -8.72
CA LEU A 26 -4.98 -21.43 -9.42
C LEU A 26 -5.29 -21.87 -10.87
N THR A 27 -4.56 -21.32 -11.84
CA THR A 27 -4.20 -22.06 -13.06
C THR A 27 -2.67 -22.04 -13.22
N PRO A 28 -2.03 -23.16 -13.61
CA PRO A 28 -0.58 -23.22 -13.67
C PRO A 28 -0.11 -22.54 -14.95
N LEU A 29 0.42 -21.31 -14.85
CA LEU A 29 1.04 -20.64 -15.99
C LEU A 29 2.57 -20.60 -15.87
N GLN A 30 3.15 -21.01 -16.99
CA GLN A 30 4.54 -21.30 -17.23
C GLN A 30 5.43 -20.07 -17.00
N PHE A 31 6.50 -20.23 -16.24
CA PHE A 31 7.54 -19.23 -16.05
C PHE A 31 8.16 -18.84 -17.40
N LYS A 32 7.96 -17.58 -17.82
CA LYS A 32 8.80 -16.95 -18.83
C LYS A 32 9.75 -15.99 -18.13
N LYS A 33 10.99 -16.42 -17.98
CA LYS A 33 12.11 -15.63 -17.47
C LYS A 33 12.25 -14.34 -18.30
N VAL A 34 11.80 -13.21 -17.76
CA VAL A 34 12.11 -11.90 -18.32
C VAL A 34 13.51 -11.52 -17.84
N THR A 35 14.43 -11.40 -18.80
CA THR A 35 15.78 -10.87 -18.58
C THR A 35 15.69 -9.36 -18.37
N GLY A 36 15.40 -8.94 -17.13
CA GLY A 36 15.69 -7.60 -16.64
C GLY A 36 17.17 -7.50 -16.29
N THR A 37 17.80 -6.40 -16.67
CA THR A 37 19.20 -6.07 -16.34
C THR A 37 19.49 -6.28 -14.86
N LYS A 38 20.52 -7.07 -14.59
CA LYS A 38 21.13 -7.31 -13.28
C LYS A 38 21.26 -6.00 -12.51
N LEU A 39 20.37 -5.75 -11.55
CA LEU A 39 20.61 -4.76 -10.51
C LEU A 39 21.80 -5.27 -9.69
N ASP A 40 22.87 -4.49 -9.69
CA ASP A 40 24.06 -4.76 -8.91
C ASP A 40 23.66 -4.73 -7.43
N SER A 41 23.71 -5.90 -6.79
CA SER A 41 23.34 -6.15 -5.40
C SER A 41 24.35 -5.58 -4.40
N THR A 42 24.99 -4.44 -4.72
CA THR A 42 26.02 -3.79 -3.89
C THR A 42 25.79 -2.30 -3.66
N SER A 43 24.69 -1.71 -4.13
CA SER A 43 24.33 -0.34 -3.77
C SER A 43 23.65 -0.27 -2.40
N THR A 44 24.38 -0.55 -1.33
CA THR A 44 24.09 0.06 -0.03
C THR A 44 24.31 1.56 -0.21
N ALA A 45 23.24 2.33 -0.40
CA ALA A 45 23.31 3.77 -0.39
C ALA A 45 23.93 4.18 0.96
N ASN A 46 25.20 4.60 0.95
CA ASN A 46 25.93 5.03 2.13
C ASN A 46 25.36 6.38 2.57
N PHE A 47 24.20 6.40 3.21
CA PHE A 47 23.69 7.61 3.83
C PHE A 47 24.69 8.05 4.90
N SER A 48 24.96 9.36 4.98
CA SER A 48 25.83 9.92 6.02
C SER A 48 25.24 9.80 7.43
N VAL A 49 23.93 9.54 7.51
CA VAL A 49 23.15 9.29 8.74
C VAL A 49 22.13 8.20 8.41
N GLU A 50 22.05 7.17 9.26
CA GLU A 50 21.08 6.09 9.09
C GLU A 50 19.64 6.64 8.94
N PRO A 51 18.88 6.21 7.91
CA PRO A 51 17.51 6.65 7.72
C PRO A 51 16.64 6.35 8.95
N LEU A 52 15.91 7.34 9.43
CA LEU A 52 15.04 7.22 10.60
C LEU A 52 13.70 6.56 10.21
N PRO A 53 13.32 5.41 10.79
CA PRO A 53 12.01 4.81 10.52
C PRO A 53 10.85 5.71 10.97
N LEU A 54 9.85 5.85 10.12
CA LEU A 54 8.62 6.60 10.35
C LEU A 54 7.45 5.65 10.15
N LYS A 55 6.92 5.10 11.25
CA LYS A 55 5.78 4.15 11.25
C LYS A 55 4.47 4.92 11.48
N ALA A 56 3.43 4.59 10.72
CA ALA A 56 2.09 5.12 10.94
C ALA A 56 1.44 4.52 12.21
N SER A 57 0.30 5.08 12.64
CA SER A 57 -0.46 4.61 13.80
C SER A 57 -1.28 3.34 13.51
N PHE A 58 -0.64 2.33 12.92
CA PHE A 58 -1.24 1.04 12.61
C PHE A 58 -0.13 0.00 12.57
N ASP A 59 -0.45 -1.23 13.00
CA ASP A 59 0.47 -2.36 12.96
C ASP A 59 -0.29 -3.55 12.38
N ALA A 60 0.01 -3.87 11.12
CA ALA A 60 -0.66 -5.00 10.47
C ALA A 60 -0.31 -6.28 11.21
N TYR A 61 -1.28 -7.17 11.45
CA TYR A 61 -1.00 -8.44 12.12
C TYR A 61 -0.26 -9.39 11.18
N PHE A 62 -0.80 -9.63 9.98
CA PHE A 62 -0.22 -10.55 9.01
C PHE A 62 0.91 -9.96 8.16
N GLY A 63 1.59 -10.87 7.46
CA GLY A 63 2.63 -10.57 6.50
C GLY A 63 4.05 -10.46 7.06
N TYR A 64 5.00 -10.26 6.16
CA TYR A 64 6.41 -10.04 6.48
C TYR A 64 6.96 -8.81 5.77
N TRP A 65 7.91 -8.15 6.43
CA TRP A 65 8.60 -7.01 5.86
C TRP A 65 9.57 -7.45 4.78
N GLN A 66 9.43 -6.88 3.57
CA GLN A 66 10.32 -7.15 2.45
C GLN A 66 11.79 -6.94 2.82
N ASN A 67 12.69 -7.89 2.54
CA ASN A 67 14.09 -7.79 2.99
C ASN A 67 14.81 -6.53 2.50
N ASN A 68 14.50 -6.10 1.27
CA ASN A 68 15.10 -4.92 0.66
C ASN A 68 14.11 -3.75 0.70
N PRO A 69 14.43 -2.64 1.38
CA PRO A 69 13.62 -1.43 1.31
C PRO A 69 13.74 -0.73 -0.05
N LEU A 70 12.69 -0.01 -0.42
CA LEU A 70 12.64 0.92 -1.55
C LEU A 70 13.33 2.23 -1.16
N MET A 71 14.65 2.29 -1.30
CA MET A 71 15.44 3.47 -0.94
C MET A 71 15.78 4.31 -2.16
N CYS A 72 15.56 5.62 -2.09
CA CYS A 72 16.15 6.55 -3.02
C CYS A 72 17.68 6.53 -2.91
N PRO A 73 18.42 6.78 -4.00
CA PRO A 73 19.87 6.95 -3.92
C PRO A 73 20.26 8.09 -2.98
N ASN A 74 21.51 8.09 -2.51
CA ASN A 74 22.04 9.18 -1.69
C ASN A 74 21.85 10.55 -2.37
N GLY A 75 21.31 11.51 -1.62
CA GLY A 75 21.02 12.85 -2.13
C GLY A 75 19.74 12.95 -2.98
N TYR A 76 18.94 11.89 -3.03
CA TYR A 76 17.61 11.87 -3.63
C TYR A 76 16.54 11.69 -2.56
N TYR A 77 15.39 12.32 -2.79
CA TYR A 77 14.24 12.29 -1.89
C TYR A 77 12.98 11.94 -2.66
N VAL A 78 11.96 11.42 -1.98
CA VAL A 78 10.68 11.07 -2.60
C VAL A 78 9.94 12.35 -2.95
N TYR A 79 9.64 12.55 -4.23
CA TYR A 79 8.83 13.65 -4.73
C TYR A 79 7.47 13.20 -5.24
N GLY A 80 7.28 11.90 -5.43
CA GLY A 80 6.02 11.37 -5.88
C GLY A 80 5.97 9.87 -5.77
N PHE A 81 4.82 9.32 -6.12
CA PHE A 81 4.60 7.89 -6.07
C PHE A 81 3.53 7.44 -7.05
N ALA A 82 3.47 6.13 -7.25
CA ALA A 82 2.34 5.44 -7.83
C ALA A 82 2.11 4.15 -7.03
N THR A 83 0.91 3.59 -7.14
CA THR A 83 0.59 2.28 -6.56
C THR A 83 0.08 1.35 -7.63
N TRP A 84 0.32 0.06 -7.45
CA TRP A 84 -0.38 -0.98 -8.19
C TRP A 84 -1.58 -1.46 -7.39
N HIS A 85 -2.65 -1.77 -8.09
CA HIS A 85 -3.87 -2.34 -7.54
C HIS A 85 -4.16 -3.61 -8.29
N ASP A 86 -4.64 -4.64 -7.58
CA ASP A 86 -5.23 -5.80 -8.24
C ASP A 86 -6.61 -5.38 -8.75
N ASP A 87 -6.79 -5.25 -10.07
CA ASP A 87 -8.06 -4.86 -10.70
C ASP A 87 -8.79 -6.11 -11.25
N TYR A 88 -8.92 -7.17 -10.45
CA TYR A 88 -9.69 -8.36 -10.85
C TYR A 88 -11.19 -8.05 -11.02
N GLU A 89 -11.57 -7.42 -12.14
CA GLU A 89 -12.93 -7.07 -12.54
C GLU A 89 -13.71 -8.27 -13.12
N SER A 90 -13.89 -9.37 -12.38
CA SER A 90 -14.68 -10.50 -12.91
C SER A 90 -16.11 -10.65 -12.40
N SER A 91 -16.60 -9.81 -11.48
CA SER A 91 -18.03 -9.71 -11.21
C SER A 91 -18.35 -8.50 -10.35
N MET A 92 -19.15 -7.56 -10.88
CA MET A 92 -20.15 -6.65 -10.26
C MET A 92 -20.03 -6.13 -8.80
N ASP A 93 -18.96 -6.42 -8.07
CA ASP A 93 -18.66 -6.06 -6.70
C ASP A 93 -17.33 -5.30 -6.75
N THR A 94 -17.39 -4.01 -6.45
CA THR A 94 -16.26 -3.07 -6.51
C THR A 94 -15.26 -3.25 -5.35
N ASP A 95 -15.34 -4.39 -4.66
CA ASP A 95 -14.91 -4.56 -3.28
C ASP A 95 -13.64 -5.44 -3.17
N ASP A 96 -12.95 -5.71 -4.29
CA ASP A 96 -11.83 -6.68 -4.33
C ASP A 96 -10.45 -6.07 -4.63
N THR A 97 -10.33 -4.75 -4.73
CA THR A 97 -9.06 -4.09 -5.10
C THR A 97 -8.28 -3.60 -3.88
N GLY A 98 -7.07 -4.09 -3.68
CA GLY A 98 -6.12 -3.64 -2.65
C GLY A 98 -4.80 -3.15 -3.27
N VAL A 99 -3.97 -2.43 -2.52
CA VAL A 99 -2.65 -2.02 -3.02
C VAL A 99 -1.74 -3.24 -3.10
N SER A 100 -1.31 -3.60 -4.32
CA SER A 100 -0.43 -4.73 -4.62
C SER A 100 1.01 -4.32 -4.93
N GLY A 101 1.30 -3.01 -4.91
CA GLY A 101 2.65 -2.50 -5.12
C GLY A 101 2.77 -1.01 -4.89
N VAL A 102 4.00 -0.55 -4.71
CA VAL A 102 4.35 0.86 -4.49
C VAL A 102 5.58 1.24 -5.32
N GLU A 103 5.48 2.35 -6.04
CA GLU A 103 6.57 2.99 -6.77
C GLU A 103 6.88 4.34 -6.14
N LEU A 104 8.13 4.59 -5.79
CA LEU A 104 8.59 5.89 -5.33
C LEU A 104 9.36 6.58 -6.45
N HIS A 105 8.97 7.82 -6.75
CA HIS A 105 9.66 8.71 -7.66
C HIS A 105 10.61 9.60 -6.86
N CYS A 106 11.90 9.31 -6.99
CA CYS A 106 12.99 9.98 -6.32
C CYS A 106 13.52 11.13 -7.19
N ARG A 107 13.84 12.26 -6.57
CA ARG A 107 14.50 13.39 -7.25
C ARG A 107 15.63 13.94 -6.39
N SER A 108 16.77 14.26 -7.02
CA SER A 108 17.89 14.93 -6.36
C SER A 108 17.66 16.43 -6.21
N VAL A 109 18.46 17.08 -5.37
CA VAL A 109 18.47 18.55 -5.24
C VAL A 109 18.83 19.27 -6.55
N GLU A 110 19.53 18.58 -7.45
CA GLU A 110 19.91 19.08 -8.78
C GLU A 110 18.85 18.79 -9.86
N GLY A 111 17.76 18.11 -9.50
CA GLY A 111 16.63 17.80 -10.39
C GLY A 111 16.75 16.48 -11.15
N SER A 112 17.78 15.67 -10.91
CA SER A 112 17.88 14.31 -11.49
C SER A 112 16.81 13.40 -10.90
N THR A 113 16.17 12.56 -11.71
CA THR A 113 15.08 11.69 -11.28
C THR A 113 15.46 10.21 -11.34
N GLN A 114 14.95 9.42 -10.39
CA GLN A 114 15.10 7.97 -10.32
C GLN A 114 13.79 7.35 -9.82
N THR A 115 13.59 6.07 -10.06
CA THR A 115 12.41 5.34 -9.60
C THR A 115 12.85 4.06 -8.89
N VAL A 116 12.23 3.77 -7.75
CA VAL A 116 12.34 2.49 -7.05
C VAL A 116 10.95 1.92 -6.81
N SER A 117 10.76 0.63 -7.05
CA SER A 117 9.44 0.03 -6.97
C SER A 117 9.45 -1.38 -6.39
N TYR A 118 8.32 -1.73 -5.79
CA TYR A 118 7.91 -3.08 -5.44
C TYR A 118 6.54 -3.35 -6.07
N ASN A 119 6.39 -4.48 -6.74
CA ASN A 119 5.12 -4.94 -7.30
C ASN A 119 5.11 -6.47 -7.26
N MET A 120 4.01 -7.06 -6.81
CA MET A 120 3.84 -8.52 -6.73
C MET A 120 3.60 -9.21 -8.09
N ASP A 121 3.56 -8.46 -9.19
CA ASP A 121 3.52 -8.96 -10.59
C ASP A 121 2.40 -9.99 -10.84
N TYR A 122 1.21 -9.75 -10.29
CA TYR A 122 0.02 -10.51 -10.66
C TYR A 122 -0.46 -10.05 -12.04
N GLY A 123 -0.85 -11.02 -12.89
CA GLY A 123 -1.17 -10.78 -14.30
C GLY A 123 -2.32 -9.79 -14.59
N ALA A 124 -3.01 -9.29 -13.55
CA ALA A 124 -4.07 -8.27 -13.64
C ALA A 124 -3.73 -6.93 -12.93
N ASN A 125 -2.54 -6.77 -12.33
CA ASN A 125 -2.17 -5.56 -11.60
C ASN A 125 -2.16 -4.31 -12.50
N GLN A 126 -2.94 -3.29 -12.15
CA GLN A 126 -2.94 -2.00 -12.85
C GLN A 126 -2.19 -0.96 -12.03
N LYS A 127 -1.26 -0.26 -12.70
CA LYS A 127 -0.58 0.89 -12.11
C LYS A 127 -1.48 2.11 -12.16
N ARG A 128 -1.74 2.74 -11.02
CA ARG A 128 -2.40 4.05 -10.96
C ARG A 128 -1.48 5.16 -11.47
N ALA A 129 -2.05 6.30 -11.81
CA ALA A 129 -1.28 7.44 -12.30
C ALA A 129 -0.21 7.87 -11.29
N THR A 130 0.99 8.19 -11.78
CA THR A 130 2.03 8.82 -10.96
C THR A 130 1.57 10.21 -10.54
N VAL A 131 1.64 10.47 -9.24
CA VAL A 131 1.40 11.79 -8.64
C VAL A 131 2.68 12.29 -7.99
N THR A 132 2.99 13.57 -8.19
CA THR A 132 4.24 14.20 -7.73
C THR A 132 3.95 15.55 -7.11
N CYS A 133 4.68 15.90 -6.06
CA CYS A 133 4.71 17.23 -5.50
C CYS A 133 5.06 18.26 -6.58
N SER A 134 4.42 19.42 -6.50
CA SER A 134 4.93 20.63 -7.16
C SER A 134 6.40 20.89 -6.77
N ASP A 135 7.10 21.73 -7.52
CA ASP A 135 8.53 21.98 -7.32
C ASP A 135 8.93 22.55 -5.94
N ASN A 136 7.96 22.78 -5.05
CA ASN A 136 8.08 23.39 -3.73
C ASN A 136 8.63 22.48 -2.61
N GLY A 137 8.83 21.18 -2.86
CA GLY A 137 9.53 20.30 -1.91
C GLY A 137 9.19 18.82 -2.05
N PRO A 138 10.02 17.91 -1.52
CA PRO A 138 9.72 16.48 -1.49
C PRO A 138 8.62 16.19 -0.47
N VAL A 139 8.19 14.93 -0.45
CA VAL A 139 7.28 14.39 0.55
C VAL A 139 7.94 14.40 1.94
N ASN A 140 7.20 14.81 2.97
CA ASN A 140 7.65 14.75 4.37
C ASN A 140 6.68 14.04 5.32
N ALA A 141 5.49 13.66 4.86
CA ALA A 141 4.55 12.90 5.68
C ALA A 141 3.77 11.90 4.83
N TYR A 142 3.18 10.91 5.50
CA TYR A 142 2.33 9.93 4.85
C TYR A 142 1.21 9.46 5.77
N ARG A 143 0.19 8.88 5.14
CA ARG A 143 -0.81 8.02 5.77
C ARG A 143 -1.27 6.98 4.78
N PHE A 144 -1.77 5.87 5.28
CA PHE A 144 -2.44 4.87 4.46
C PHE A 144 -3.80 4.50 5.02
N ARG A 145 -4.64 3.94 4.16
CA ARG A 145 -5.98 3.47 4.47
C ARG A 145 -5.99 1.96 4.58
N ILE A 146 -6.66 1.43 5.59
CA ILE A 146 -6.74 0.01 5.90
C ILE A 146 -8.17 -0.35 6.29
N ASN A 147 -8.61 -1.58 6.02
CA ASN A 147 -9.86 -2.11 6.57
C ASN A 147 -9.76 -2.16 8.11
N ASP A 148 -10.79 -1.67 8.79
CA ASP A 148 -10.88 -1.65 10.26
C ASP A 148 -11.71 -2.83 10.80
N GLU A 149 -12.20 -3.71 9.92
CA GLU A 149 -13.00 -4.87 10.31
C GLU A 149 -12.09 -5.96 10.92
N MET A 150 -11.66 -5.73 12.16
CA MET A 150 -11.15 -6.77 13.06
C MET A 150 -12.31 -7.64 13.57
N GLY A 151 -13.05 -8.25 12.64
CA GLY A 151 -14.12 -9.20 12.92
C GLY A 151 -13.59 -10.51 13.54
N SER A 152 -14.44 -11.53 13.63
CA SER A 152 -14.02 -12.86 14.13
C SER A 152 -13.05 -13.60 13.20
N ASP A 153 -12.94 -13.14 11.96
CA ASP A 153 -12.01 -13.62 10.95
C ASP A 153 -11.07 -12.45 10.65
N TYR A 154 -9.76 -12.67 10.88
CA TYR A 154 -8.72 -11.63 10.86
C TYR A 154 -8.13 -11.42 9.45
N ASP A 155 -8.71 -12.02 8.41
CA ASP A 155 -8.16 -12.15 7.06
C ASP A 155 -8.33 -10.90 6.17
N ASP A 156 -8.93 -9.81 6.68
CA ASP A 156 -9.31 -8.63 5.88
C ASP A 156 -8.29 -7.48 5.87
N GLU A 157 -7.06 -7.71 6.34
CA GLU A 157 -6.11 -6.64 6.68
C GLU A 157 -5.17 -6.26 5.53
N GLY A 158 -5.68 -5.45 4.59
CA GLY A 158 -4.92 -4.91 3.45
C GLY A 158 -4.88 -3.38 3.37
N MET A 159 -3.79 -2.82 2.83
CA MET A 159 -3.71 -1.40 2.50
C MET A 159 -4.54 -1.11 1.25
N ASN A 160 -5.54 -0.25 1.37
CA ASN A 160 -6.43 0.11 0.25
C ASN A 160 -5.99 1.37 -0.49
N ASP A 161 -5.33 2.28 0.21
CA ASP A 161 -4.91 3.56 -0.37
C ASP A 161 -3.70 4.10 0.38
N LEU A 162 -2.90 4.91 -0.31
CA LEU A 162 -1.69 5.54 0.21
C LEU A 162 -1.73 7.01 -0.17
N ARG A 163 -1.36 7.87 0.77
CA ARG A 163 -1.23 9.30 0.54
C ARG A 163 0.06 9.83 1.09
N PHE A 164 0.67 10.71 0.31
CA PHE A 164 1.86 11.46 0.68
C PHE A 164 1.55 12.95 0.77
N PHE A 165 2.21 13.65 1.68
CA PHE A 165 2.08 15.09 1.83
C PHE A 165 3.39 15.76 1.51
N CYS A 166 3.31 16.78 0.66
CA CYS A 166 4.46 17.53 0.21
C CYS A 166 4.90 18.54 1.28
N ARG A 167 6.21 18.66 1.44
CA ARG A 167 6.78 19.61 2.38
C ARG A 167 6.50 21.05 1.92
N ASN A 168 6.24 21.94 2.88
CA ASN A 168 6.03 23.37 2.69
C ASN A 168 4.77 23.73 1.88
N THR A 169 3.87 22.78 1.66
CA THR A 169 2.58 23.00 1.00
C THR A 169 1.47 22.28 1.75
N GLU A 170 0.21 22.58 1.39
CA GLU A 170 -0.95 21.77 1.79
C GLU A 170 -1.27 20.68 0.74
N GLU A 171 -0.31 20.40 -0.15
CA GLU A 171 -0.50 19.47 -1.27
C GLU A 171 -0.48 18.02 -0.77
N GLU A 172 -1.58 17.33 -1.01
CA GLU A 172 -1.75 15.90 -0.78
C GLU A 172 -1.68 15.16 -2.11
N LEU A 173 -0.74 14.23 -2.22
CA LEU A 173 -0.62 13.32 -3.35
C LEU A 173 -1.54 12.12 -3.10
N VAL A 174 -2.52 11.94 -3.98
CA VAL A 174 -3.58 10.92 -3.85
C VAL A 174 -3.40 9.87 -4.95
N SER A 175 -3.31 8.60 -4.55
CA SER A 175 -3.23 7.46 -5.49
C SER A 175 -4.58 7.14 -6.16
N TYR A 176 -5.69 7.48 -5.50
CA TYR A 176 -7.06 7.08 -5.85
C TYR A 176 -7.24 5.56 -5.75
N GLY A 177 -7.07 5.04 -4.53
CA GLY A 177 -7.57 3.71 -4.20
C GLY A 177 -9.11 3.61 -4.25
N PRO A 178 -9.67 2.39 -4.19
CA PRO A 178 -11.11 2.18 -4.23
C PRO A 178 -11.82 2.91 -3.07
N SER A 179 -13.00 3.42 -3.38
CA SER A 179 -13.86 4.06 -2.40
C SER A 179 -14.60 2.99 -1.59
N ARG A 180 -14.01 2.53 -0.49
CA ARG A 180 -14.68 1.61 0.44
C ARG A 180 -15.26 2.35 1.65
N THR A 181 -16.29 1.79 2.29
CA THR A 181 -16.93 2.37 3.50
C THR A 181 -16.46 1.75 4.82
N ASP A 182 -15.77 0.61 4.73
CA ASP A 182 -15.27 -0.28 5.80
C ASP A 182 -13.82 0.01 6.24
N SER A 183 -13.19 1.05 5.66
CA SER A 183 -11.77 1.31 5.86
C SER A 183 -11.48 2.70 6.42
N VAL A 184 -10.51 2.73 7.32
CA VAL A 184 -10.09 3.91 8.09
C VAL A 184 -8.72 4.38 7.66
N TRP A 185 -8.50 5.69 7.78
CA TRP A 185 -7.19 6.28 7.60
C TRP A 185 -6.39 6.17 8.88
N SER A 186 -5.15 5.70 8.78
CA SER A 186 -4.14 5.93 9.82
C SER A 186 -3.92 7.43 10.06
N SER A 187 -3.40 7.79 11.24
CA SER A 187 -3.00 9.18 11.50
C SER A 187 -1.86 9.59 10.56
N THR A 188 -1.91 10.82 10.05
CA THR A 188 -0.79 11.38 9.30
C THR A 188 0.46 11.41 10.17
N THR A 189 1.52 10.78 9.68
CA THR A 189 2.81 10.70 10.36
C THR A 189 3.84 11.48 9.55
N THR A 190 4.54 12.39 10.22
CA THR A 190 5.41 13.40 9.58
C THR A 190 6.84 13.23 10.07
N CYS A 191 7.80 13.31 9.15
CA CYS A 191 9.22 13.33 9.48
C CYS A 191 9.56 14.48 10.47
N PRO A 192 10.54 14.29 11.37
CA PRO A 192 11.03 15.37 12.22
C PRO A 192 11.50 16.59 11.41
N GLY A 193 11.58 17.74 12.08
CA GLY A 193 12.01 18.99 11.45
C GLY A 193 13.35 18.86 10.73
N GLY A 194 13.41 19.32 9.49
CA GLY A 194 14.61 19.24 8.63
C GLY A 194 14.79 17.92 7.89
N MET A 195 13.90 16.95 8.08
CA MET A 195 13.95 15.65 7.40
C MET A 195 12.77 15.48 6.42
N VAL A 196 12.97 14.61 5.43
CA VAL A 196 12.01 14.30 4.37
C VAL A 196 12.05 12.81 4.06
N ILE A 197 11.01 12.28 3.39
CA ILE A 197 10.97 10.86 3.05
C ILE A 197 11.99 10.56 1.94
N CYS A 198 12.83 9.56 2.18
CA CYS A 198 13.87 9.08 1.27
C CYS A 198 13.69 7.61 0.87
N GLY A 199 12.65 6.96 1.36
CA GLY A 199 12.35 5.58 1.00
C GLY A 199 11.25 4.99 1.85
N ALA A 200 10.93 3.74 1.58
CA ALA A 200 9.97 2.97 2.36
C ALA A 200 10.30 1.47 2.36
N ARG A 201 9.72 0.74 3.29
CA ARG A 201 9.65 -0.72 3.32
C ARG A 201 8.19 -1.10 3.34
N VAL A 202 7.84 -2.17 2.64
CA VAL A 202 6.46 -2.68 2.61
C VAL A 202 6.39 -4.01 3.36
N LYS A 203 5.28 -4.23 4.06
CA LYS A 203 4.88 -5.50 4.66
C LYS A 203 3.86 -6.14 3.73
N ILE A 204 4.07 -7.41 3.36
CA ILE A 204 3.20 -8.13 2.42
C ILE A 204 2.74 -9.45 3.01
N GLU A 205 1.58 -9.93 2.58
CA GLU A 205 1.12 -11.32 2.73
C GLU A 205 2.04 -12.32 2.00
N ASP A 206 2.04 -13.60 2.40
CA ASP A 206 2.81 -14.65 1.74
C ASP A 206 2.25 -14.94 0.34
N GLU A 207 3.13 -15.32 -0.59
CA GLU A 207 2.76 -15.73 -1.95
C GLU A 207 1.95 -17.05 -1.96
N ASN A 208 1.95 -17.78 -0.83
CA ASN A 208 1.27 -19.08 -0.67
C ASN A 208 -0.04 -19.02 0.13
N SER A 209 -0.42 -17.86 0.68
CA SER A 209 -1.76 -17.59 1.21
C SER A 209 -2.52 -16.68 0.24
N ASP A 210 -3.84 -16.69 0.33
CA ASP A 210 -4.76 -16.09 -0.64
C ASP A 210 -4.34 -14.65 -1.04
N ASN A 211 -3.89 -14.51 -2.28
CA ASN A 211 -3.64 -13.29 -3.05
C ASN A 211 -3.11 -12.07 -2.25
N SER A 212 -1.78 -11.98 -2.26
CA SER A 212 -0.97 -11.11 -1.43
C SER A 212 -1.20 -9.62 -1.71
N CYS A 213 -1.51 -8.86 -0.66
CA CYS A 213 -1.61 -7.40 -0.66
C CYS A 213 -0.44 -6.77 0.11
N VAL A 214 -0.19 -5.48 -0.12
CA VAL A 214 0.61 -4.67 0.79
C VAL A 214 -0.25 -4.40 2.02
N ASN A 215 0.17 -4.88 3.19
CA ASN A 215 -0.58 -4.69 4.43
C ASN A 215 -0.13 -3.43 5.17
N GLU A 216 1.14 -3.07 5.04
CA GLU A 216 1.72 -1.93 5.75
C GLU A 216 2.86 -1.27 4.98
N LEU A 217 3.01 0.04 5.16
CA LEU A 217 4.15 0.80 4.71
C LEU A 217 4.87 1.46 5.90
N LEU A 218 6.18 1.21 6.00
CA LEU A 218 7.11 1.90 6.90
C LEU A 218 7.95 2.87 6.07
N ALA A 219 7.79 4.18 6.26
CA ALA A 219 8.62 5.16 5.57
C ALA A 219 9.97 5.36 6.29
N PHE A 220 10.94 5.93 5.57
CA PHE A 220 12.22 6.34 6.13
C PHE A 220 12.46 7.83 5.89
N CYS A 221 12.86 8.53 6.96
CA CYS A 221 13.21 9.94 6.93
C CYS A 221 14.73 10.09 6.82
N CYS A 222 15.17 10.98 5.93
CA CYS A 222 16.56 11.38 5.79
C CYS A 222 16.70 12.90 5.91
N VAL A 223 17.90 13.34 6.31
CA VAL A 223 18.27 14.76 6.24
C VAL A 223 18.38 15.17 4.77
N MET A 224 17.82 16.33 4.44
CA MET A 224 17.91 16.92 3.11
C MET A 224 19.28 17.52 2.82
#